data_AF-A0A8D7AAJ0-F1
#
_entry.id   AF-A0A8D7AAJ0-F1
#
_cell.length_a   1.000
_cell.length_b   1.000
_cell.length_c   1.000
_cell.angle_alpha   90.00
_cell.angle_beta   90.00
_cell.angle_gamma   90.00
#
_symmetry.space_group_name_H-M   'P 1'
#
loop_
_entity.id
_entity.type
_entity.pdbx_description
1 polymer ?
#
loop_
_entity_poly.entity_id
_entity_poly.type
_entity_poly.pdbx_seq_one_letter_code
_entity_poly.pdbx_strand_id
1 'polypeptide(L)'
;MARGQNGDHLSRPPLVEAIAFDPVLSRTKIVADCWSPLDMSYMEIQFPHWKAWAEMNMRFCSDAKNFLRGEGLLSDLATRLCGSGDLFSSAGPAFSFNFVAKNFGLPLVDLVKFSTAELASELSWNCGDEGPTNNNTVLETRLKQIRNFLFVLFVSLGVPVLNMGDECGYSTGGSPLYDDRKPINWDSLGTGFSKQITKFIAYLGSLRIPRGDIFQSKHFLKVENIVLFGSNQSEPKWDDPTCKFLALALKSEKNFDMLNSNGGDLFICFNASNNLETVVLPEPTEGNVWLRLVDTSLALPGFFSNSYDPNGQKAEGSSSYELKPQSGVLF
;
A
#
# COMPACT_ATOMS: atom_id res chain seq x y z
N MET A 1 18.62 20.43 -6.84
CA MET A 1 19.64 19.38 -7.11
C MET A 1 19.61 18.88 -8.54
N ALA A 2 18.42 18.61 -9.11
CA ALA A 2 18.29 18.17 -10.51
C ALA A 2 18.20 19.32 -11.54
N ARG A 3 18.27 20.58 -11.09
CA ARG A 3 18.13 21.77 -11.95
C ARG A 3 19.50 22.37 -12.29
N GLY A 4 19.64 22.88 -13.51
CA GLY A 4 20.82 23.63 -13.97
C GLY A 4 20.85 25.07 -13.45
N GLN A 5 21.86 25.84 -13.85
CA GLN A 5 22.03 27.24 -13.41
C GLN A 5 20.83 28.14 -13.76
N ASN A 6 20.11 27.81 -14.84
CA ASN A 6 18.93 28.56 -15.29
C ASN A 6 17.61 28.02 -14.70
N GLY A 7 17.65 27.02 -13.82
CA GLY A 7 16.47 26.36 -13.26
C GLY A 7 15.92 25.21 -14.11
N ASP A 8 16.46 24.95 -15.30
CA ASP A 8 16.02 23.86 -16.18
C ASP A 8 16.31 22.48 -15.61
N HIS A 9 15.42 21.50 -15.84
CA HIS A 9 15.66 20.12 -15.43
C HIS A 9 16.76 19.48 -16.29
N LEU A 10 17.81 18.98 -15.63
CA LEU A 10 18.90 18.28 -16.30
C LEU A 10 18.55 16.80 -16.43
N SER A 11 18.69 16.24 -17.63
CA SER A 11 18.58 14.78 -17.84
C SER A 11 19.69 13.99 -17.15
N ARG A 12 20.84 14.64 -16.93
CA ARG A 12 22.01 14.08 -16.25
C ARG A 12 22.60 15.12 -15.30
N PRO A 13 22.00 15.33 -14.10
CA PRO A 13 22.46 16.33 -13.16
C PRO A 13 23.83 15.90 -12.57
N PRO A 14 24.89 16.72 -12.69
CA PRO A 14 26.25 16.31 -12.37
C PRO A 14 26.44 15.95 -10.89
N LEU A 15 25.73 16.62 -9.98
CA LEU A 15 25.77 16.29 -8.54
C LEU A 15 25.14 14.92 -8.25
N VAL A 16 23.97 14.66 -8.83
CA VAL A 16 23.24 13.40 -8.64
C VAL A 16 24.07 12.25 -9.22
N GLU A 17 24.71 12.50 -10.37
CA GLU A 17 25.63 11.57 -11.01
C GLU A 17 26.86 11.28 -10.16
N ALA A 18 27.53 12.32 -9.65
CA ALA A 18 28.70 12.15 -8.81
C ALA A 18 28.38 11.30 -7.56
N ILE A 19 27.22 11.54 -6.91
CA ILE A 19 26.77 10.73 -5.77
C ILE A 19 26.53 9.27 -6.18
N ALA A 20 25.90 9.03 -7.33
CA ALA A 20 25.57 7.69 -7.79
C ALA A 20 26.79 6.82 -8.11
N PHE A 21 27.88 7.45 -8.58
CA PHE A 21 29.12 6.76 -8.97
C PHE A 21 30.26 6.93 -7.96
N ASP A 22 30.02 7.54 -6.80
CA ASP A 22 31.02 7.68 -5.75
C ASP A 22 31.34 6.30 -5.11
N PRO A 23 32.60 5.83 -5.13
CA PRO A 23 32.97 4.53 -4.55
C PRO A 23 32.70 4.42 -3.05
N VAL A 24 32.82 5.53 -2.30
CA VAL A 24 32.55 5.59 -0.86
C VAL A 24 31.05 5.41 -0.59
N LEU A 25 30.20 5.96 -1.46
CA LEU A 25 28.73 5.86 -1.32
C LEU A 25 28.13 4.61 -1.98
N SER A 26 28.93 3.79 -2.67
CA SER A 26 28.46 2.60 -3.42
C SER A 26 27.65 1.57 -2.62
N ARG A 27 27.78 1.55 -1.28
CA ARG A 27 27.03 0.66 -0.38
C ARG A 27 25.96 1.37 0.46
N THR A 28 25.83 2.69 0.29
CA THR A 28 24.85 3.51 1.01
C THR A 28 23.51 3.43 0.30
N LYS A 29 22.42 3.25 1.06
CA LYS A 29 21.07 3.34 0.51
C LYS A 29 20.73 4.82 0.37
N ILE A 30 20.40 5.25 -0.84
CA ILE A 30 20.06 6.64 -1.12
C ILE A 30 18.64 6.66 -1.69
N VAL A 31 17.80 7.54 -1.14
CA VAL A 31 16.39 7.66 -1.51
C VAL A 31 16.12 9.12 -1.87
N ALA A 32 15.56 9.35 -3.06
CA ALA A 32 15.14 10.66 -3.52
C ALA A 32 13.68 10.92 -3.10
N ASP A 33 13.44 12.09 -2.51
CA ASP A 33 12.11 12.66 -2.29
C ASP A 33 11.97 13.88 -3.23
N CYS A 34 11.31 13.69 -4.37
CA CYS A 34 11.27 14.65 -5.47
C CYS A 34 10.31 15.84 -5.24
N TRP A 35 10.16 16.28 -3.98
CA TRP A 35 9.38 17.45 -3.64
C TRP A 35 10.16 18.75 -3.92
N SER A 36 9.51 19.70 -4.58
CA SER A 36 10.08 21.02 -4.88
C SER A 36 9.54 22.05 -3.89
N PRO A 37 10.38 22.66 -3.02
CA PRO A 37 9.96 23.77 -2.19
C PRO A 37 9.62 25.04 -2.98
N LEU A 38 10.18 25.16 -4.21
CA LEU A 38 9.93 26.31 -5.08
C LEU A 38 8.54 26.24 -5.70
N ASP A 39 8.18 25.05 -6.20
CA ASP A 39 6.91 24.79 -6.86
C ASP A 39 5.83 24.35 -5.86
N MET A 40 6.19 24.22 -4.57
CA MET A 40 5.37 23.69 -3.48
C MET A 40 4.65 22.38 -3.85
N SER A 41 5.27 21.57 -4.70
CA SER A 41 4.66 20.40 -5.33
C SER A 41 5.69 19.32 -5.66
N TYR A 42 5.22 18.11 -5.92
CA TYR A 42 6.07 17.03 -6.39
C TYR A 42 6.37 17.18 -7.87
N MET A 43 7.64 16.96 -8.21
CA MET A 43 8.05 16.88 -9.59
C MET A 43 7.62 15.52 -10.14
N GLU A 44 6.75 15.52 -11.15
CA GLU A 44 6.45 14.33 -11.96
C GLU A 44 7.59 14.06 -12.95
N ILE A 45 8.80 13.89 -12.43
CA ILE A 45 9.99 13.54 -13.22
C ILE A 45 10.43 12.14 -12.84
N GLN A 46 10.87 11.36 -13.82
CA GLN A 46 11.62 10.15 -13.55
C GLN A 46 13.00 10.55 -13.02
N PHE A 47 13.29 10.27 -11.76
CA PHE A 47 14.57 10.65 -11.18
C PHE A 47 15.70 9.86 -11.88
N PRO A 48 16.84 10.48 -12.18
CA PRO A 48 17.97 9.77 -12.79
C PRO A 48 18.59 8.81 -11.76
N HIS A 49 18.03 7.60 -11.69
CA HIS A 49 18.28 6.70 -10.58
C HIS A 49 19.61 5.92 -10.71
N TRP A 50 20.05 5.59 -11.94
CA TRP A 50 21.21 4.74 -12.27
C TRP A 50 21.35 3.45 -11.44
N LYS A 51 20.23 2.92 -10.94
CA LYS A 51 20.16 1.81 -9.97
C LYS A 51 20.92 2.06 -8.65
N ALA A 52 21.26 3.32 -8.37
CA ALA A 52 21.89 3.77 -7.13
C ALA A 52 20.89 4.48 -6.20
N TRP A 53 19.88 5.14 -6.77
CA TRP A 53 18.84 5.86 -6.04
C TRP A 53 17.51 5.12 -6.08
N ALA A 54 16.89 4.96 -4.92
CA ALA A 54 15.46 4.66 -4.82
C ALA A 54 14.65 5.96 -4.78
N GLU A 55 13.33 5.87 -4.93
CA GLU A 55 12.46 7.04 -4.98
C GLU A 55 11.23 6.86 -4.08
N MET A 56 10.86 7.93 -3.37
CA MET A 56 9.56 8.04 -2.71
C MET A 56 8.46 8.06 -3.78
N ASN A 57 7.68 6.99 -3.87
CA ASN A 57 6.72 6.78 -4.95
C ASN A 57 5.41 7.54 -4.70
N MET A 58 5.33 8.76 -5.22
CA MET A 58 4.12 9.59 -5.16
C MET A 58 2.94 9.00 -5.93
N ARG A 59 3.17 8.31 -7.07
CA ARG A 59 2.07 7.69 -7.82
C ARG A 59 1.41 6.59 -7.00
N PHE A 60 2.20 5.81 -6.25
CA PHE A 60 1.65 4.85 -5.28
C PHE A 60 0.71 5.52 -4.29
N CYS A 61 1.16 6.62 -3.67
CA CYS A 61 0.37 7.36 -2.69
C CYS A 61 -0.95 7.85 -3.29
N SER A 62 -0.90 8.53 -4.44
CA SER A 62 -2.08 9.09 -5.11
C SER A 62 -3.07 8.00 -5.54
N ASP A 63 -2.58 6.93 -6.17
CA ASP A 63 -3.45 5.91 -6.76
C ASP A 63 -4.04 4.97 -5.72
N ALA A 64 -3.28 4.65 -4.67
CA ALA A 64 -3.82 3.91 -3.53
C ALA A 64 -4.94 4.71 -2.84
N LYS A 65 -4.73 6.01 -2.61
CA LYS A 65 -5.77 6.90 -2.06
C LYS A 65 -7.00 6.97 -2.97
N ASN A 66 -6.79 7.22 -4.27
CA ASN A 66 -7.85 7.28 -5.26
C ASN A 66 -8.67 5.99 -5.31
N PHE A 67 -8.02 4.83 -5.33
CA PHE A 67 -8.72 3.56 -5.32
C PHE A 67 -9.53 3.38 -4.04
N LEU A 68 -8.94 3.63 -2.85
CA LEU A 68 -9.62 3.39 -1.57
C LEU A 68 -10.79 4.33 -1.28
N ARG A 69 -10.78 5.55 -1.84
CA ARG A 69 -11.95 6.45 -1.82
C ARG A 69 -12.99 6.15 -2.91
N GLY A 70 -12.73 5.16 -3.77
CA GLY A 70 -13.64 4.75 -4.84
C GLY A 70 -13.57 5.57 -6.12
N GLU A 71 -12.52 6.37 -6.32
CA GLU A 71 -12.35 7.25 -7.50
C GLU A 71 -11.23 6.82 -8.45
N GLY A 72 -10.41 5.84 -8.07
CA GLY A 72 -9.27 5.37 -8.86
C GLY A 72 -9.63 4.34 -9.94
N LEU A 73 -8.73 4.20 -10.91
CA LEU A 73 -8.77 3.16 -11.94
C LEU A 73 -8.20 1.84 -11.39
N LEU A 74 -8.73 0.71 -11.88
CA LEU A 74 -8.21 -0.61 -11.51
C LEU A 74 -6.78 -0.83 -12.01
N SER A 75 -6.46 -0.31 -13.20
CA SER A 75 -5.14 -0.40 -13.82
C SER A 75 -4.06 0.26 -12.97
N ASP A 76 -4.38 1.40 -12.36
CA ASP A 76 -3.44 2.15 -11.53
C ASP A 76 -3.12 1.33 -10.28
N LEU A 77 -4.15 0.86 -9.56
CA LEU A 77 -3.95 -0.03 -8.41
C LEU A 77 -3.16 -1.29 -8.79
N ALA A 78 -3.53 -1.98 -9.87
CA ALA A 78 -2.82 -3.17 -10.33
C ALA A 78 -1.33 -2.89 -10.57
N THR A 79 -1.03 -1.76 -11.21
CA THR A 79 0.35 -1.34 -11.48
C THR A 79 1.11 -1.03 -10.19
N ARG A 80 0.46 -0.38 -9.21
CA ARG A 80 1.04 -0.09 -7.89
C ARG A 80 1.30 -1.37 -7.09
N LEU A 81 0.35 -2.31 -7.05
CA LEU A 81 0.48 -3.61 -6.40
C LEU A 81 1.67 -4.41 -6.98
N CYS A 82 1.88 -4.32 -8.30
CA CYS A 82 2.95 -5.01 -9.01
C CYS A 82 4.29 -4.25 -9.02
N GLY A 83 4.46 -3.24 -8.15
CA GLY A 83 5.75 -2.58 -7.93
C GLY A 83 6.07 -1.43 -8.88
N SER A 84 5.04 -0.87 -9.53
CA SER A 84 5.15 0.33 -10.37
C SER A 84 6.15 0.22 -11.51
N GLY A 85 5.97 -0.80 -12.36
CA GLY A 85 6.83 -1.06 -13.52
C GLY A 85 6.85 0.07 -14.55
N ASP A 86 5.79 0.87 -14.63
CA ASP A 86 5.73 2.10 -15.43
C ASP A 86 6.78 3.15 -15.01
N LEU A 87 7.18 3.17 -13.74
CA LEU A 87 8.20 4.07 -13.21
C LEU A 87 9.58 3.42 -13.10
N PHE A 88 9.61 2.16 -12.65
CA PHE A 88 10.85 1.49 -12.21
C PHE A 88 11.26 0.30 -13.08
N SER A 89 10.74 0.16 -14.31
CA SER A 89 11.06 -0.94 -15.24
C SER A 89 12.56 -1.19 -15.44
N SER A 90 13.37 -0.13 -15.46
CA SER A 90 14.83 -0.21 -15.62
C SER A 90 15.57 -0.70 -14.37
N ALA A 91 14.96 -0.64 -13.18
CA ALA A 91 15.60 -0.92 -11.90
C ALA A 91 15.00 -2.17 -11.23
N GLY A 92 13.71 -2.12 -10.89
CA GLY A 92 13.00 -3.14 -10.13
C GLY A 92 12.15 -2.55 -8.99
N PRO A 93 11.24 -3.34 -8.41
CA PRO A 93 10.31 -2.87 -7.39
C PRO A 93 11.02 -2.41 -6.10
N ALA A 94 12.20 -2.95 -5.78
CA ALA A 94 12.98 -2.56 -4.59
C ALA A 94 13.41 -1.08 -4.57
N PHE A 95 13.31 -0.38 -5.70
CA PHE A 95 13.59 1.07 -5.81
C PHE A 95 12.35 1.94 -5.58
N SER A 96 11.15 1.33 -5.48
CA SER A 96 9.89 2.02 -5.18
C SER A 96 9.68 2.06 -3.67
N PHE A 97 9.83 3.24 -3.06
CA PHE A 97 9.51 3.46 -1.65
C PHE A 97 8.05 3.93 -1.57
N ASN A 98 7.16 2.97 -1.33
CA ASN A 98 5.71 3.17 -1.31
C ASN A 98 5.29 3.76 0.03
N PHE A 99 4.34 4.69 0.02
CA PHE A 99 3.74 5.28 1.22
C PHE A 99 2.33 5.77 0.91
N VAL A 100 1.52 5.96 1.96
CA VAL A 100 0.13 6.45 1.86
C VAL A 100 -0.06 7.79 2.60
N ALA A 101 0.79 8.06 3.58
CA ALA A 101 0.90 9.30 4.31
C ALA A 101 2.38 9.60 4.58
N LYS A 102 2.70 10.85 4.86
CA LYS A 102 4.07 11.33 5.07
C LYS A 102 4.10 12.44 6.12
N ASN A 103 5.30 12.97 6.36
CA ASN A 103 5.55 14.01 7.36
C ASN A 103 4.99 15.40 6.99
N PHE A 104 4.35 15.55 5.83
CA PHE A 104 3.58 16.72 5.40
C PHE A 104 2.31 16.28 4.66
N GLY A 105 1.32 17.15 4.51
CA GLY A 105 -0.03 16.74 4.14
C GLY A 105 -0.75 16.06 5.31
N LEU A 106 -1.87 15.39 5.04
CA LEU A 106 -2.66 14.74 6.08
C LEU A 106 -2.00 13.44 6.59
N PRO A 107 -1.93 13.22 7.92
CA PRO A 107 -1.59 11.90 8.48
C PRO A 107 -2.69 10.88 8.21
N LEU A 108 -2.40 9.59 8.41
CA LEU A 108 -3.30 8.49 8.03
C LEU A 108 -4.72 8.61 8.60
N VAL A 109 -4.86 9.00 9.87
CA VAL A 109 -6.20 9.18 10.49
C VAL A 109 -6.97 10.33 9.86
N ASP A 110 -6.28 11.38 9.43
CA ASP A 110 -6.94 12.55 8.86
C ASP A 110 -7.38 12.32 7.41
N LEU A 111 -6.69 11.41 6.68
CA LEU A 111 -7.12 10.97 5.34
C LEU A 111 -8.53 10.35 5.32
N VAL A 112 -8.98 9.78 6.44
CA VAL A 112 -10.31 9.17 6.57
C VAL A 112 -11.30 10.04 7.34
N LYS A 113 -10.89 11.25 7.76
CA LYS A 113 -11.64 12.10 8.68
C LYS A 113 -11.98 13.47 8.11
N PHE A 114 -11.17 13.96 7.18
CA PHE A 114 -11.35 15.27 6.57
C PHE A 114 -11.32 15.20 5.06
N SER A 115 -12.23 15.89 4.38
CA SER A 115 -12.28 15.95 2.91
C SER A 115 -12.97 17.21 2.41
N THR A 116 -12.72 18.36 3.04
CA THR A 116 -13.20 19.65 2.54
C THR A 116 -12.59 20.00 1.18
N ALA A 117 -13.16 20.99 0.49
CA ALA A 117 -12.68 21.42 -0.83
C ALA A 117 -11.22 21.91 -0.80
N GLU A 118 -10.78 22.51 0.32
CA GLU A 118 -9.41 22.95 0.55
C GLU A 118 -8.42 21.78 0.65
N LEU A 119 -8.91 20.57 0.92
CA LEU A 119 -8.14 19.33 1.04
C LEU A 119 -8.21 18.46 -0.23
N ALA A 120 -8.73 18.98 -1.35
CA ALA A 120 -8.90 18.20 -2.58
C ALA A 120 -7.59 17.54 -3.06
N SER A 121 -6.44 18.21 -2.90
CA SER A 121 -5.12 17.68 -3.27
C SER A 121 -4.63 16.54 -2.37
N GLU A 122 -5.21 16.37 -1.19
CA GLU A 122 -4.84 15.31 -0.24
C GLU A 122 -5.49 13.96 -0.59
N LEU A 123 -6.45 13.96 -1.52
CA LEU A 123 -7.19 12.79 -1.99
C LEU A 123 -7.82 11.99 -0.84
N SER A 124 -8.32 12.70 0.16
CA SER A 124 -8.92 12.15 1.37
C SER A 124 -10.43 11.96 1.24
N TRP A 125 -11.02 11.20 2.16
CA TRP A 125 -12.46 10.97 2.26
C TRP A 125 -12.89 10.85 3.72
N ASN A 126 -13.77 11.74 4.19
CA ASN A 126 -14.17 11.82 5.59
C ASN A 126 -15.04 10.64 6.11
N CYS A 127 -15.38 9.68 5.24
CA CYS A 127 -16.21 8.52 5.51
C CYS A 127 -17.67 8.81 5.93
N GLY A 128 -18.16 10.03 5.67
CA GLY A 128 -19.56 10.42 5.86
C GLY A 128 -19.76 11.70 6.67
N ASP A 129 -18.94 11.91 7.70
CA ASP A 129 -19.01 13.09 8.57
C ASP A 129 -17.68 13.84 8.53
N GLU A 130 -17.67 15.18 8.41
CA GLU A 130 -16.43 15.95 8.47
C GLU A 130 -15.91 16.06 9.92
N GLY A 131 -14.68 15.64 10.17
CA GLY A 131 -14.05 15.80 11.47
C GLY A 131 -14.53 14.79 12.54
N PRO A 132 -14.44 15.14 13.85
CA PRO A 132 -14.89 14.28 14.95
C PRO A 132 -16.38 13.95 14.87
N THR A 133 -16.75 12.68 15.13
CA THR A 133 -18.14 12.21 15.11
C THR A 133 -18.38 11.15 16.19
N ASN A 134 -19.64 11.01 16.60
CA ASN A 134 -20.15 9.94 17.46
C ASN A 134 -20.93 8.87 16.66
N ASN A 135 -20.98 8.98 15.33
CA ASN A 135 -21.65 8.00 14.47
C ASN A 135 -20.80 6.72 14.36
N ASN A 136 -21.24 5.65 15.03
CA ASN A 136 -20.53 4.37 15.05
C ASN A 136 -20.27 3.81 13.64
N THR A 137 -21.20 3.98 12.70
CA THR A 137 -21.03 3.51 11.31
C THR A 137 -19.86 4.21 10.62
N VAL A 138 -19.69 5.51 10.86
CA VAL A 138 -18.57 6.30 10.32
C VAL A 138 -17.27 5.89 11.00
N LEU A 139 -17.27 5.71 12.33
CA LEU A 139 -16.09 5.29 13.09
C LEU A 139 -15.59 3.90 12.67
N GLU A 140 -16.50 2.94 12.46
CA GLU A 140 -16.17 1.60 11.95
C GLU A 140 -15.60 1.67 10.53
N THR A 141 -16.21 2.51 9.67
CA THR A 141 -15.73 2.72 8.31
C THR A 141 -14.32 3.31 8.29
N ARG A 142 -14.05 4.32 9.12
CA ARG A 142 -12.72 4.94 9.27
C ARG A 142 -11.68 3.93 9.72
N LEU A 143 -12.00 3.14 10.74
CA LEU A 143 -11.09 2.13 11.25
C LEU A 143 -10.77 1.06 10.18
N LYS A 144 -11.77 0.65 9.40
CA LYS A 144 -11.60 -0.25 8.27
C LYS A 144 -10.74 0.37 7.16
N GLN A 145 -10.95 1.64 6.82
CA GLN A 145 -10.15 2.34 5.82
C GLN A 145 -8.69 2.53 6.25
N ILE A 146 -8.43 2.83 7.51
CA ILE A 146 -7.07 2.86 8.08
C ILE A 146 -6.38 1.51 7.88
N ARG A 147 -7.09 0.40 8.14
CA ARG A 147 -6.57 -0.95 7.86
C ARG A 147 -6.37 -1.18 6.37
N ASN A 148 -7.25 -0.71 5.49
CA ASN A 148 -7.10 -0.86 4.05
C ASN A 148 -5.85 -0.13 3.52
N PHE A 149 -5.57 1.08 4.02
CA PHE A 149 -4.36 1.84 3.67
C PHE A 149 -3.08 1.10 4.08
N LEU A 150 -3.06 0.54 5.29
CA LEU A 150 -1.94 -0.29 5.74
C LEU A 150 -1.87 -1.60 4.94
N PHE A 151 -3.01 -2.22 4.65
CA PHE A 151 -3.08 -3.45 3.90
C PHE A 151 -2.50 -3.28 2.49
N VAL A 152 -3.00 -2.31 1.70
CA VAL A 152 -2.48 -2.04 0.35
C VAL A 152 -0.99 -1.72 0.37
N LEU A 153 -0.52 -0.93 1.35
CA LEU A 153 0.89 -0.60 1.49
C LEU A 153 1.76 -1.84 1.67
N PHE A 154 1.36 -2.76 2.54
CA PHE A 154 2.17 -3.94 2.88
C PHE A 154 1.99 -5.14 1.94
N VAL A 155 0.91 -5.22 1.18
CA VAL A 155 0.72 -6.30 0.17
C VAL A 155 1.15 -5.88 -1.25
N SER A 156 1.71 -4.69 -1.40
CA SER A 156 2.30 -4.22 -2.66
C SER A 156 3.78 -4.59 -2.77
N LEU A 157 4.25 -4.88 -3.99
CA LEU A 157 5.68 -4.96 -4.28
C LEU A 157 6.35 -3.59 -4.11
N GLY A 158 7.60 -3.59 -3.64
CA GLY A 158 8.36 -2.40 -3.27
C GLY A 158 8.54 -2.26 -1.76
N VAL A 159 9.11 -1.15 -1.31
CA VAL A 159 9.48 -0.93 0.10
C VAL A 159 8.38 -0.10 0.78
N PRO A 160 7.62 -0.66 1.74
CA PRO A 160 6.63 0.12 2.49
C PRO A 160 7.32 1.10 3.45
N VAL A 161 6.89 2.36 3.44
CA VAL A 161 7.34 3.43 4.33
C VAL A 161 6.16 3.91 5.17
N LEU A 162 6.32 3.86 6.48
CA LEU A 162 5.33 4.34 7.45
C LEU A 162 5.68 5.76 7.91
N ASN A 163 4.67 6.62 7.99
CA ASN A 163 4.81 7.92 8.62
C ASN A 163 4.67 7.78 10.14
N MET A 164 5.59 8.43 10.87
CA MET A 164 5.60 8.41 12.32
C MET A 164 4.30 8.98 12.89
N GLY A 165 3.67 8.23 13.79
CA GLY A 165 2.41 8.61 14.45
C GLY A 165 1.17 7.99 13.83
N ASP A 166 1.24 7.46 12.60
CA ASP A 166 0.11 6.76 11.99
C ASP A 166 -0.27 5.50 12.79
N GLU A 167 0.71 4.84 13.42
CA GLU A 167 0.51 3.68 14.28
C GLU A 167 -0.24 4.01 15.57
N CYS A 168 -0.20 5.27 16.01
CA CYS A 168 -0.80 5.74 17.25
C CYS A 168 -2.00 6.69 17.06
N GLY A 169 -2.41 6.89 15.82
CA GLY A 169 -3.59 7.67 15.47
C GLY A 169 -3.36 9.18 15.50
N TYR A 170 -2.16 9.62 15.15
CA TYR A 170 -1.81 11.04 15.06
C TYR A 170 -2.73 11.79 14.09
N SER A 171 -3.12 13.00 14.49
CA SER A 171 -4.04 13.87 13.75
C SER A 171 -3.54 15.31 13.87
N THR A 172 -3.56 16.04 12.76
CA THR A 172 -3.33 17.49 12.71
C THR A 172 -4.64 18.27 12.81
N GLY A 173 -5.78 17.56 12.87
CA GLY A 173 -7.10 18.18 12.83
C GLY A 173 -7.49 18.63 11.43
N GLY A 174 -6.94 17.99 10.40
CA GLY A 174 -7.25 18.31 9.00
C GLY A 174 -6.36 19.39 8.39
N SER A 175 -5.28 19.80 9.06
CA SER A 175 -4.30 20.70 8.44
C SER A 175 -3.24 19.90 7.67
N PRO A 176 -3.00 20.19 6.38
CA PRO A 176 -1.92 19.58 5.61
C PRO A 176 -0.56 20.27 5.83
N LEU A 177 -0.53 21.40 6.54
CA LEU A 177 0.66 22.22 6.70
C LEU A 177 1.66 21.57 7.66
N TYR A 178 2.94 21.63 7.29
CA TYR A 178 4.02 21.10 8.13
C TYR A 178 4.11 21.83 9.48
N ASP A 179 3.97 23.16 9.47
CA ASP A 179 4.12 24.00 10.66
C ASP A 179 3.00 23.83 11.70
N ASP A 180 1.85 23.27 11.29
CA ASP A 180 0.72 22.99 12.18
C ASP A 180 0.88 21.67 12.95
N ARG A 181 1.93 20.90 12.65
CA ARG A 181 2.19 19.62 13.31
C ARG A 181 2.68 19.84 14.73
N LYS A 182 1.99 19.20 15.67
CA LYS A 182 2.36 19.15 17.09
C LYS A 182 3.19 17.90 17.40
N PRO A 183 4.01 17.91 18.48
CA PRO A 183 4.68 16.71 18.95
C PRO A 183 3.70 15.56 19.18
N ILE A 184 4.13 14.33 18.83
CA ILE A 184 3.33 13.13 19.04
C ILE A 184 3.15 12.92 20.56
N ASN A 185 1.89 12.73 20.98
CA ASN A 185 1.60 12.30 22.33
C ASN A 185 1.82 10.78 22.44
N TRP A 186 2.97 10.36 22.98
CA TRP A 186 3.31 8.95 23.09
C TRP A 186 2.42 8.15 24.06
N ASP A 187 1.68 8.80 24.96
CA ASP A 187 0.70 8.11 25.81
C ASP A 187 -0.44 7.48 24.98
N SER A 188 -0.65 7.99 23.75
CA SER A 188 -1.63 7.43 22.80
C SER A 188 -1.32 5.97 22.41
N LEU A 189 -0.09 5.48 22.60
CA LEU A 189 0.25 4.06 22.39
C LEU A 189 -0.52 3.13 23.34
N GLY A 190 -0.99 3.63 24.48
CA GLY A 190 -1.80 2.85 25.43
C GLY A 190 -3.24 2.60 24.96
N THR A 191 -3.73 3.32 23.94
CA THR A 191 -5.12 3.24 23.48
C THR A 191 -5.44 1.91 22.80
N GLY A 192 -6.73 1.54 22.79
CA GLY A 192 -7.20 0.34 22.07
C GLY A 192 -6.90 0.41 20.57
N PHE A 193 -7.04 1.60 19.97
CA PHE A 193 -6.70 1.87 18.58
C PHE A 193 -5.23 1.53 18.29
N SER A 194 -4.29 2.14 19.01
CA SER A 194 -2.86 1.97 18.76
C SER A 194 -2.42 0.53 18.98
N LYS A 195 -2.94 -0.13 20.03
CA LYS A 195 -2.68 -1.56 20.25
C LYS A 195 -3.14 -2.42 19.08
N GLN A 196 -4.28 -2.11 18.49
CA GLN A 196 -4.80 -2.84 17.34
C GLN A 196 -3.97 -2.59 16.08
N ILE A 197 -3.70 -1.32 15.77
CA ILE A 197 -2.98 -0.92 14.55
C ILE A 197 -1.52 -1.35 14.60
N THR A 198 -0.82 -1.17 15.72
CA THR A 198 0.58 -1.63 15.86
C THR A 198 0.69 -3.14 15.73
N LYS A 199 -0.26 -3.91 16.29
CA LYS A 199 -0.30 -5.38 16.08
C LYS A 199 -0.49 -5.74 14.61
N PHE A 200 -1.35 -5.01 13.90
CA PHE A 200 -1.59 -5.25 12.49
C PHE A 200 -0.37 -4.91 11.63
N ILE A 201 0.28 -3.76 11.87
CA ILE A 201 1.53 -3.37 11.22
C ILE A 201 2.61 -4.43 11.47
N ALA A 202 2.76 -4.89 12.71
CA ALA A 202 3.72 -5.93 13.07
C ALA A 202 3.42 -7.26 12.35
N TYR A 203 2.15 -7.65 12.23
CA TYR A 203 1.73 -8.83 11.50
C TYR A 203 2.02 -8.71 9.99
N LEU A 204 1.64 -7.60 9.37
CA LEU A 204 1.91 -7.36 7.94
C LEU A 204 3.41 -7.33 7.65
N GLY A 205 4.20 -6.70 8.52
CA GLY A 205 5.66 -6.72 8.44
C GLY A 205 6.25 -8.13 8.59
N SER A 206 5.74 -8.91 9.54
CA SER A 206 6.20 -10.28 9.76
C SER A 206 5.80 -11.23 8.64
N LEU A 207 4.70 -10.97 7.93
CA LEU A 207 4.25 -11.73 6.76
C LEU A 207 5.18 -11.52 5.55
N ARG A 208 5.71 -10.31 5.37
CA ARG A 208 6.61 -9.99 4.24
C ARG A 208 7.96 -10.69 4.31
N ILE A 209 8.42 -11.10 5.50
CA ILE A 209 9.71 -11.78 5.70
C ILE A 209 9.73 -13.21 5.11
N PRO A 210 8.84 -14.13 5.52
CA PRO A 210 8.79 -15.49 4.97
C PRO A 210 8.25 -15.51 3.53
N ARG A 211 7.54 -14.46 3.10
CA ARG A 211 7.07 -14.28 1.71
C ARG A 211 8.03 -13.39 0.88
N GLY A 212 9.32 -13.45 1.19
CA GLY A 212 10.36 -12.68 0.51
C GLY A 212 10.54 -13.05 -0.97
N ASP A 213 10.14 -14.27 -1.35
CA ASP A 213 10.03 -14.76 -2.73
C ASP A 213 9.11 -13.89 -3.60
N ILE A 214 8.07 -13.31 -2.99
CA ILE A 214 7.13 -12.40 -3.65
C ILE A 214 7.48 -10.95 -3.30
N PHE A 215 7.38 -10.58 -2.02
CA PHE A 215 7.37 -9.17 -1.60
C PHE A 215 8.74 -8.51 -1.49
N GLN A 216 9.85 -9.26 -1.57
CA GLN A 216 11.21 -8.73 -1.43
C GLN A 216 12.08 -9.01 -2.66
N SER A 217 11.46 -9.33 -3.80
CA SER A 217 12.19 -9.53 -5.04
C SER A 217 12.90 -8.24 -5.48
N LYS A 218 14.15 -8.39 -5.94
CA LYS A 218 14.91 -7.30 -6.58
C LYS A 218 14.42 -7.01 -8.00
N HIS A 219 13.78 -7.99 -8.64
CA HIS A 219 13.27 -7.91 -10.00
C HIS A 219 11.74 -7.98 -10.00
N PHE A 220 11.12 -7.49 -11.06
CA PHE A 220 9.69 -7.71 -11.23
C PHE A 220 9.41 -9.22 -11.32
N LEU A 221 8.28 -9.64 -10.76
CA LEU A 221 7.78 -10.99 -10.97
C LEU A 221 7.51 -11.19 -12.46
N LYS A 222 7.70 -12.41 -12.95
CA LYS A 222 7.32 -12.76 -14.32
C LYS A 222 5.81 -12.58 -14.49
N VAL A 223 5.41 -12.14 -15.68
CA VAL A 223 4.00 -11.89 -16.01
C VAL A 223 3.14 -13.14 -15.77
N GLU A 224 3.66 -14.33 -16.08
CA GLU A 224 2.98 -15.62 -15.84
C GLU A 224 2.71 -15.95 -14.35
N ASN A 225 3.40 -15.28 -13.43
CA ASN A 225 3.22 -15.42 -11.98
C ASN A 225 2.24 -14.39 -11.40
N ILE A 226 1.72 -13.48 -12.22
CA ILE A 226 0.76 -12.47 -11.80
C ILE A 226 -0.52 -12.70 -12.59
N VAL A 227 -1.62 -12.98 -11.89
CA VAL A 227 -2.93 -13.11 -12.53
C VAL A 227 -3.92 -12.17 -11.84
N LEU A 228 -4.57 -11.31 -12.60
CA LEU A 228 -5.54 -10.34 -12.11
C LEU A 228 -6.95 -10.82 -12.47
N PHE A 229 -7.90 -10.65 -11.54
CA PHE A 229 -9.27 -11.16 -11.67
C PHE A 229 -10.31 -10.12 -11.28
N GLY A 230 -11.47 -10.20 -11.94
CA GLY A 230 -12.75 -9.74 -11.40
C GLY A 230 -13.29 -10.72 -10.34
N SER A 231 -14.42 -10.38 -9.71
CA SER A 231 -14.95 -11.14 -8.56
C SER A 231 -15.31 -12.60 -8.90
N ASN A 232 -15.65 -12.88 -10.15
CA ASN A 232 -16.01 -14.22 -10.65
C ASN A 232 -14.89 -14.92 -11.45
N GLN A 233 -13.62 -14.56 -11.22
CA GLN A 233 -12.45 -15.01 -12.01
C GLN A 233 -12.44 -14.58 -13.49
N SER A 234 -13.35 -13.70 -13.91
CA SER A 234 -13.25 -13.06 -15.24
C SER A 234 -12.07 -12.09 -15.28
N GLU A 235 -11.74 -11.60 -16.48
CA GLU A 235 -10.81 -10.48 -16.61
C GLU A 235 -11.35 -9.24 -15.86
N PRO A 236 -10.48 -8.48 -15.18
CA PRO A 236 -10.90 -7.22 -14.56
C PRO A 236 -11.49 -6.29 -15.61
N LYS A 237 -12.53 -5.55 -15.23
CA LYS A 237 -13.17 -4.57 -16.11
C LYS A 237 -12.36 -3.27 -16.12
N TRP A 238 -11.22 -3.27 -16.80
CA TRP A 238 -10.26 -2.15 -16.82
C TRP A 238 -10.89 -0.82 -17.24
N ASP A 239 -11.78 -0.86 -18.23
CA ASP A 239 -12.42 0.31 -18.84
C ASP A 239 -13.70 0.76 -18.12
N ASP A 240 -14.14 0.04 -17.09
CA ASP A 240 -15.34 0.37 -16.33
C ASP A 240 -14.98 1.21 -15.10
N PRO A 241 -15.18 2.55 -15.14
CA PRO A 241 -14.86 3.42 -14.01
C PRO A 241 -15.75 3.18 -12.79
N THR A 242 -16.85 2.42 -12.94
CA THR A 242 -17.72 2.04 -11.83
C THR A 242 -17.26 0.76 -11.13
N CYS A 243 -16.37 -0.01 -11.75
CA CYS A 243 -15.81 -1.21 -11.14
C CYS A 243 -14.81 -0.82 -10.04
N LYS A 244 -15.09 -1.25 -8.81
CA LYS A 244 -14.26 -0.97 -7.62
C LYS A 244 -13.74 -2.24 -6.96
N PHE A 245 -13.68 -3.32 -7.74
CA PHE A 245 -13.20 -4.62 -7.31
C PHE A 245 -11.95 -5.00 -8.10
N LEU A 246 -10.92 -5.47 -7.39
CA LEU A 246 -9.74 -6.08 -8.02
C LEU A 246 -9.26 -7.24 -7.16
N ALA A 247 -8.98 -8.38 -7.79
CA ALA A 247 -8.27 -9.48 -7.17
C ALA A 247 -6.97 -9.80 -7.93
N LEU A 248 -6.00 -10.34 -7.21
CA LEU A 248 -4.64 -10.61 -7.66
C LEU A 248 -4.16 -11.93 -7.08
N ALA A 249 -3.81 -12.89 -7.93
CA ALA A 249 -3.03 -14.06 -7.54
C ALA A 249 -1.55 -13.84 -7.86
N LEU A 250 -0.69 -14.05 -6.85
CA LEU A 250 0.76 -14.01 -6.98
C LEU A 250 1.32 -15.42 -6.77
N LYS A 251 1.95 -15.97 -7.80
CA LYS A 251 2.55 -17.30 -7.74
C LYS A 251 3.97 -17.23 -7.24
N SER A 252 4.30 -18.10 -6.30
CA SER A 252 5.66 -18.21 -5.76
C SER A 252 6.59 -18.89 -6.77
N GLU A 253 7.75 -18.28 -7.06
CA GLU A 253 8.78 -18.96 -7.84
C GLU A 253 9.51 -19.97 -6.95
N LYS A 254 9.49 -21.26 -7.32
CA LYS A 254 10.12 -22.35 -6.57
C LYS A 254 11.65 -22.36 -6.60
N ASN A 255 12.35 -21.27 -6.95
CA ASN A 255 13.79 -21.31 -7.23
C ASN A 255 14.64 -20.21 -6.57
N PHE A 256 15.69 -20.72 -5.90
CA PHE A 256 16.93 -20.12 -5.34
C PHE A 256 16.96 -19.54 -3.90
N ASP A 257 17.68 -20.28 -3.05
CA ASP A 257 18.52 -19.88 -1.90
C ASP A 257 17.90 -19.28 -0.62
N MET A 258 16.57 -19.13 -0.51
CA MET A 258 15.94 -18.73 0.75
C MET A 258 15.54 -19.94 1.59
N LEU A 259 16.40 -20.36 2.52
CA LEU A 259 16.20 -21.48 3.47
C LEU A 259 14.93 -21.39 4.35
N ASN A 260 14.09 -20.35 4.21
CA ASN A 260 12.91 -20.07 5.03
C ASN A 260 11.68 -19.59 4.23
N SER A 261 11.60 -19.76 2.90
CA SER A 261 10.38 -19.39 2.18
C SER A 261 9.29 -20.43 2.41
N ASN A 262 8.23 -20.07 3.13
CA ASN A 262 6.99 -20.84 3.09
C ASN A 262 6.40 -20.68 1.69
N GLY A 263 6.67 -21.66 0.82
CA GLY A 263 6.13 -21.70 -0.53
C GLY A 263 4.60 -21.76 -0.52
N GLY A 264 3.99 -21.24 -1.58
CA GLY A 264 2.53 -21.20 -1.76
C GLY A 264 2.13 -19.97 -2.57
N ASP A 265 0.96 -19.97 -3.18
CA ASP A 265 0.48 -18.79 -3.88
C ASP A 265 -0.16 -17.81 -2.88
N LEU A 266 -0.33 -16.55 -3.26
CA LEU A 266 -1.11 -15.57 -2.49
C LEU A 266 -2.30 -15.13 -3.33
N PHE A 267 -3.44 -14.91 -2.69
CA PHE A 267 -4.61 -14.32 -3.32
C PHE A 267 -5.07 -13.10 -2.55
N ILE A 268 -4.98 -11.93 -3.19
CA ILE A 268 -5.28 -10.63 -2.59
C ILE A 268 -6.53 -10.08 -3.26
N CYS A 269 -7.50 -9.63 -2.46
CA CYS A 269 -8.72 -9.00 -2.95
C CYS A 269 -8.88 -7.60 -2.37
N PHE A 270 -9.42 -6.69 -3.17
CA PHE A 270 -9.84 -5.37 -2.78
C PHE A 270 -11.25 -5.08 -3.29
N ASN A 271 -12.11 -4.59 -2.41
CA ASN A 271 -13.42 -4.04 -2.75
C ASN A 271 -13.51 -2.64 -2.18
N ALA A 272 -13.42 -1.63 -3.03
CA ALA A 272 -13.63 -0.23 -2.67
C ALA A 272 -15.08 0.24 -2.87
N SER A 273 -15.98 -0.66 -3.30
CA SER A 273 -17.40 -0.33 -3.47
C SER A 273 -18.15 -0.28 -2.14
N ASN A 274 -19.35 0.30 -2.19
CA ASN A 274 -20.30 0.30 -1.07
C ASN A 274 -21.13 -1.00 -0.98
N ASN A 275 -20.89 -1.96 -1.88
CA ASN A 275 -21.66 -3.20 -1.99
C ASN A 275 -20.83 -4.40 -1.54
N LEU A 276 -21.53 -5.45 -1.09
CA LEU A 276 -20.93 -6.76 -0.85
C LEU A 276 -20.55 -7.39 -2.20
N GLU A 277 -19.37 -8.02 -2.26
CA GLU A 277 -18.92 -8.77 -3.43
C GLU A 277 -18.72 -10.24 -3.05
N THR A 278 -19.17 -11.16 -3.91
CA THR A 278 -18.88 -12.60 -3.75
C THR A 278 -17.70 -12.95 -4.66
N VAL A 279 -16.58 -13.29 -4.06
CA VAL A 279 -15.33 -13.56 -4.77
C VAL A 279 -15.14 -15.05 -4.95
N VAL A 280 -14.91 -15.52 -6.17
CA VAL A 280 -14.58 -16.91 -6.46
C VAL A 280 -13.05 -17.08 -6.38
N LEU A 281 -12.58 -17.92 -5.46
CA LEU A 281 -11.15 -18.20 -5.28
C LEU A 281 -10.64 -19.10 -6.43
N PRO A 282 -9.46 -18.83 -7.02
CA PRO A 282 -8.88 -19.71 -8.02
C PRO A 282 -8.60 -21.09 -7.43
N GLU A 283 -8.68 -22.14 -8.25
CA GLU A 283 -8.36 -23.50 -7.82
C GLU A 283 -6.93 -23.55 -7.25
N PRO A 284 -6.74 -24.02 -6.01
CA PRO A 284 -5.41 -24.12 -5.43
C PRO A 284 -4.59 -25.20 -6.19
N THR A 285 -3.28 -25.05 -6.16
CA THR A 285 -2.37 -26.08 -6.67
C THR A 285 -2.57 -27.41 -5.91
N GLU A 286 -2.38 -28.54 -6.60
CA GLU A 286 -2.69 -29.87 -6.05
C GLU A 286 -2.07 -30.09 -4.65
N GLY A 287 -2.92 -30.43 -3.67
CA GLY A 287 -2.54 -30.63 -2.28
C GLY A 287 -2.53 -29.37 -1.39
N ASN A 288 -2.80 -28.18 -1.95
CA ASN A 288 -2.89 -26.93 -1.21
C ASN A 288 -4.35 -26.50 -0.95
N VAL A 289 -4.53 -25.62 0.05
CA VAL A 289 -5.81 -25.00 0.39
C VAL A 289 -5.59 -23.52 0.67
N TRP A 290 -6.59 -22.68 0.37
CA TRP A 290 -6.57 -21.27 0.73
C TRP A 290 -6.82 -21.09 2.24
N LEU A 291 -5.98 -20.28 2.88
CA LEU A 291 -6.08 -19.92 4.29
C LEU A 291 -6.25 -18.42 4.41
N ARG A 292 -7.30 -17.94 5.05
CA ARG A 292 -7.52 -16.48 5.16
C ARG A 292 -6.58 -15.86 6.20
N LEU A 293 -5.55 -15.18 5.73
CA LEU A 293 -4.53 -14.51 6.55
C LEU A 293 -4.99 -13.16 7.10
N VAL A 294 -5.67 -12.34 6.28
CA VAL A 294 -6.14 -11.00 6.65
C VAL A 294 -7.55 -10.76 6.10
N ASP A 295 -8.41 -10.12 6.88
CA ASP A 295 -9.67 -9.52 6.40
C ASP A 295 -9.93 -8.22 7.15
N THR A 296 -9.76 -7.08 6.48
CA THR A 296 -9.83 -5.77 7.12
C THR A 296 -11.23 -5.42 7.67
N SER A 297 -12.28 -6.14 7.24
CA SER A 297 -13.66 -5.91 7.67
C SER A 297 -13.98 -6.50 9.04
N LEU A 298 -13.18 -7.45 9.53
CA LEU A 298 -13.44 -8.13 10.80
C LEU A 298 -12.97 -7.31 12.00
N ALA A 299 -13.51 -7.61 13.18
CA ALA A 299 -13.02 -7.04 14.45
C ALA A 299 -11.76 -7.76 14.94
N LEU A 300 -10.97 -7.12 15.81
CA LEU A 300 -9.90 -7.81 16.55
C LEU A 300 -10.53 -8.85 17.51
N PRO A 301 -9.98 -10.08 17.62
CA PRO A 301 -8.74 -10.58 17.03
C PRO A 301 -8.87 -11.22 15.63
N GLY A 302 -10.07 -11.23 15.02
CA GLY A 302 -10.36 -12.02 13.81
C GLY A 302 -9.86 -11.46 12.48
N PHE A 303 -9.41 -10.19 12.43
CA PHE A 303 -9.03 -9.53 11.18
C PHE A 303 -7.62 -9.88 10.64
N PHE A 304 -6.82 -10.60 11.42
CA PHE A 304 -5.60 -11.27 10.95
C PHE A 304 -5.33 -12.55 11.74
N SER A 305 -4.51 -13.47 11.22
CA SER A 305 -4.20 -14.73 11.89
C SER A 305 -3.21 -14.56 13.06
N ASN A 306 -3.52 -15.15 14.22
CA ASN A 306 -2.63 -15.05 15.41
C ASN A 306 -1.43 -16.02 15.35
N SER A 307 -1.44 -16.96 14.41
CA SER A 307 -0.38 -17.92 14.09
C SER A 307 -0.78 -18.64 12.81
N TYR A 308 0.16 -19.32 12.14
CA TYR A 308 -0.12 -20.32 11.10
C TYR A 308 -0.87 -21.51 11.72
N ASP A 309 -2.06 -21.29 12.26
CA ASP A 309 -2.95 -22.36 12.69
C ASP A 309 -3.86 -22.71 11.49
N PRO A 310 -3.49 -23.73 10.70
CA PRO A 310 -4.25 -24.13 9.52
C PRO A 310 -5.65 -24.66 9.84
N ASN A 311 -6.03 -24.81 11.12
CA ASN A 311 -7.35 -25.34 11.50
C ASN A 311 -8.38 -24.24 11.82
N GLY A 312 -7.97 -23.01 12.12
CA GLY A 312 -8.89 -21.93 12.51
C GLY A 312 -9.43 -21.08 11.34
N GLN A 313 -8.91 -21.27 10.12
CA GLN A 313 -9.06 -20.30 9.01
C GLN A 313 -9.14 -20.92 7.61
N LYS A 314 -9.41 -22.22 7.50
CA LYS A 314 -9.69 -22.81 6.20
C LYS A 314 -10.91 -22.11 5.62
N ALA A 315 -10.78 -21.61 4.40
CA ALA A 315 -11.93 -21.54 3.53
C ALA A 315 -12.30 -23.01 3.20
N GLU A 316 -12.95 -23.72 4.15
CA GLU A 316 -13.27 -25.13 3.96
C GLU A 316 -14.21 -25.28 2.78
N GLY A 317 -13.70 -25.82 1.66
CA GLY A 317 -14.48 -26.30 0.53
C GLY A 317 -15.29 -25.27 -0.26
N SER A 318 -15.33 -24.01 0.16
CA SER A 318 -16.05 -22.95 -0.54
C SER A 318 -15.16 -22.37 -1.61
N SER A 319 -15.52 -22.60 -2.88
CA SER A 319 -14.96 -21.93 -4.05
C SER A 319 -15.19 -20.41 -4.04
N SER A 320 -15.83 -19.85 -3.01
CA SER A 320 -16.16 -18.44 -2.90
C SER A 320 -16.06 -17.85 -1.48
N TYR A 321 -15.80 -16.55 -1.38
CA TYR A 321 -15.73 -15.77 -0.14
C TYR A 321 -16.56 -14.48 -0.24
N GLU A 322 -17.27 -14.12 0.82
CA GLU A 322 -18.00 -12.84 0.91
C GLU A 322 -17.08 -11.70 1.34
N LEU A 323 -16.75 -10.81 0.41
CA LEU A 323 -15.96 -9.62 0.69
C LEU A 323 -16.89 -8.43 1.00
N LYS A 324 -16.76 -7.89 2.22
CA LYS A 324 -17.56 -6.75 2.68
C LYS A 324 -17.27 -5.48 1.86
N PRO A 325 -18.19 -4.50 1.87
CA PRO A 325 -17.92 -3.18 1.29
C PRO A 325 -16.64 -2.59 1.85
N GLN A 326 -15.86 -1.91 1.00
CA GLN A 326 -14.69 -1.14 1.43
C GLN A 326 -13.70 -1.96 2.28
N SER A 327 -13.33 -3.16 1.84
CA SER A 327 -12.41 -4.04 2.56
C SER A 327 -11.40 -4.72 1.64
N GLY A 328 -10.35 -5.24 2.25
CA GLY A 328 -9.33 -6.05 1.60
C GLY A 328 -9.13 -7.36 2.34
N VAL A 329 -8.83 -8.42 1.59
CA VAL A 329 -8.60 -9.77 2.12
C VAL A 329 -7.34 -10.36 1.49
N LEU A 330 -6.57 -11.08 2.30
CA LEU A 330 -5.42 -11.86 1.87
C LEU A 330 -5.65 -13.33 2.24
N PHE A 331 -5.45 -14.20 1.26
CA PHE A 331 -5.31 -15.65 1.42
C PHE A 331 -3.89 -16.10 1.08
#